data_AF-A0A9P6NEC6-F1
#
_entry.id   AF-A0A9P6NEC6-F1
#
_cell.length_a   1.000
_cell.length_b   1.000
_cell.length_c   1.000
_cell.angle_alpha   90.00
_cell.angle_beta   90.00
_cell.angle_gamma   90.00
#
_symmetry.space_group_name_H-M   'P 1'
#
loop_
_entity.id
_entity.type
_entity.pdbx_description
1 polymer ?
#
loop_
_entity_poly.entity_id
_entity_poly.type
_entity_poly.pdbx_seq_one_letter_code
_entity_poly.pdbx_strand_id
1 'polypeptide(L)'
;MESNEINSSFFPSPPSRYRHFTNRNLSLAQQLWSNSNTHEYQPFDAVAQRQALIELSCDQSNQSTGSLDEQKLNELQEIDLRTLVQPPNLDWIRDRGGWTAFGDWEPWPGMASRATLEGMPKLYDEGMERKDALRALLNTLIHSYIQLLNVLGMQGPPSLTASTQPNQPILPSTTDQIVSHIELAAFNMHGLCNELRPRQARETLKLMMKEQAREKREKARLVLKTCDELKTQLLALRSSDASVSLSSQLVSMKNQSSASCRAKPGDSSGNPSDEQDQDWETLLSAAENF
;
A
#
# COMPACT_ATOMS: atom_id res chain seq x y z
N MET A 1 17.33 -1.47 45.98
CA MET A 1 15.91 -1.83 46.15
C MET A 1 15.12 -0.71 45.50
N GLU A 2 14.88 -0.84 44.19
CA GLU A 2 14.11 0.16 43.45
C GLU A 2 12.65 0.01 43.83
N SER A 3 12.08 1.09 44.33
CA SER A 3 10.70 1.18 44.75
C SER A 3 9.79 0.85 43.58
N ASN A 4 8.94 -0.16 43.81
CA ASN A 4 7.81 -0.54 43.00
C ASN A 4 6.76 0.61 43.07
N GLU A 5 7.09 1.75 42.46
CA GLU A 5 6.14 2.83 42.23
C GLU A 5 5.19 2.33 41.14
N ILE A 6 4.04 1.87 41.60
CA ILE A 6 2.89 1.52 40.78
C ILE A 6 2.42 2.82 40.14
N ASN A 7 3.07 3.19 39.04
CA ASN A 7 2.62 4.25 38.15
C ASN A 7 1.29 3.80 37.57
N SER A 8 0.22 4.36 38.13
CA SER A 8 -1.17 4.24 37.68
C SER A 8 -1.36 4.97 36.33
N SER A 9 -0.51 4.70 35.34
CA SER A 9 -0.76 5.09 33.96
C SER A 9 -1.28 3.89 33.20
N PHE A 10 -2.42 4.07 32.52
CA PHE A 10 -3.05 3.07 31.66
C PHE A 10 -2.13 2.58 30.52
N PHE A 11 -1.07 3.33 30.22
CA PHE A 11 -0.08 3.01 29.20
C PHE A 11 1.28 2.70 29.83
N PRO A 12 2.03 1.72 29.29
CA PRO A 12 3.40 1.48 29.69
C PRO A 12 4.29 2.68 29.34
N SER A 13 5.36 2.87 30.11
CA SER A 13 6.39 3.85 29.76
C SER A 13 7.08 3.44 28.45
N PRO A 14 7.54 4.42 27.64
CA PRO A 14 8.24 4.11 26.40
C PRO A 14 9.54 3.32 26.68
N PRO A 15 9.99 2.46 25.74
CA PRO A 15 11.19 1.65 25.93
C PRO A 15 12.42 2.51 26.23
N SER A 16 13.23 2.16 27.24
CA SER A 16 14.41 2.93 27.72
C SER A 16 15.32 3.46 26.62
N ARG A 17 15.38 2.75 25.49
CA ARG A 17 16.11 3.11 24.28
C ARG A 17 15.80 4.51 23.72
N TYR A 18 14.59 5.05 23.96
CA TYR A 18 14.21 6.38 23.47
C TYR A 18 15.18 7.48 23.94
N ARG A 19 15.81 7.32 25.12
CA ARG A 19 16.73 8.31 25.71
C ARG A 19 18.00 8.51 24.89
N HIS A 20 18.39 7.53 24.07
CA HIS A 20 19.61 7.60 23.27
C HIS A 20 19.42 8.33 21.93
N PHE A 21 18.19 8.68 21.56
CA PHE A 21 17.88 9.50 20.37
C PHE A 21 18.18 10.99 20.64
N THR A 22 19.44 11.32 20.87
CA THR A 22 19.90 12.71 21.01
C THR A 22 20.52 13.19 19.70
N ASN A 23 20.47 14.50 19.42
CA ASN A 23 21.07 15.08 18.20
C ASN A 23 22.55 14.71 18.04
N ARG A 24 23.29 14.67 19.15
CA ARG A 24 24.70 14.26 19.18
C ARG A 24 24.88 12.79 18.80
N ASN A 25 24.06 11.90 19.34
CA ASN A 25 24.15 10.47 19.05
C ASN A 25 23.74 10.18 17.60
N LEU A 26 22.76 10.93 17.07
CA LEU A 26 22.32 10.82 15.68
C LEU A 26 23.39 11.28 14.69
N SER A 27 24.04 12.43 14.93
CA SER A 27 25.13 12.91 14.05
C SER A 27 26.30 11.93 14.00
N LEU A 28 26.60 11.32 15.15
CA LEU A 28 27.69 10.37 15.27
C LEU A 28 27.32 8.98 14.72
N ALA A 29 26.08 8.54 14.88
CA ALA A 29 25.56 7.36 14.19
C ALA A 29 25.58 7.53 12.66
N GLN A 30 25.28 8.73 12.15
CA GLN A 30 25.38 9.06 10.72
C GLN A 30 26.82 9.00 10.22
N GLN A 31 27.78 9.51 10.99
CA GLN A 31 29.21 9.43 10.67
C GLN A 31 29.73 7.98 10.68
N LEU A 32 29.32 7.19 11.69
CA LEU A 32 29.65 5.76 11.73
C LEU A 32 29.05 5.02 10.54
N TRP A 33 27.83 5.39 10.14
CA TRP A 33 27.17 4.82 8.98
C TRP A 33 27.85 5.17 7.66
N SER A 34 28.29 6.43 7.47
CA SER A 34 29.03 6.83 6.26
C SER A 34 30.38 6.15 6.15
N ASN A 35 31.02 5.82 7.29
CA ASN A 35 32.31 5.16 7.32
C ASN A 35 32.19 3.64 7.15
N SER A 36 31.07 3.04 7.56
CA SER A 36 30.76 1.65 7.25
C SER A 36 30.31 1.50 5.80
N ASN A 37 31.27 1.27 4.90
CA ASN A 37 31.01 1.05 3.47
C ASN A 37 30.15 -0.19 3.16
N THR A 38 29.89 -1.04 4.17
CA THR A 38 29.17 -2.29 4.04
C THR A 38 27.76 -2.12 4.61
N HIS A 39 26.74 -2.13 3.75
CA HIS A 39 25.33 -2.25 4.15
C HIS A 39 24.99 -3.65 4.70
N GLU A 40 26.01 -4.42 5.10
CA GLU A 40 25.89 -5.80 5.53
C GLU A 40 25.80 -5.86 7.04
N TYR A 41 24.91 -6.72 7.52
CA TYR A 41 24.59 -6.85 8.93
C TYR A 41 25.78 -7.47 9.67
N GLN A 42 26.58 -6.63 10.33
CA GLN A 42 27.65 -7.12 11.20
C GLN A 42 27.14 -7.28 12.64
N PRO A 43 27.47 -8.40 13.30
CA PRO A 43 27.24 -8.56 14.73
C PRO A 43 27.75 -7.33 15.51
N PHE A 44 27.04 -6.98 16.57
CA PHE A 44 27.44 -5.86 17.40
C PHE A 44 28.81 -6.14 18.05
N ASP A 45 29.78 -5.29 17.74
CA ASP A 45 31.09 -5.30 18.38
C ASP A 45 31.31 -3.98 19.12
N ALA A 46 31.17 -4.04 20.44
CA ALA A 46 31.35 -2.91 21.35
C ALA A 46 32.78 -2.34 21.30
N VAL A 47 33.78 -3.18 20.99
CA VAL A 47 35.19 -2.76 20.96
C VAL A 47 35.49 -1.98 19.69
N ALA A 48 35.02 -2.47 18.53
CA ALA A 48 35.18 -1.79 17.25
C ALA A 48 34.46 -0.42 17.24
N GLN A 49 33.26 -0.36 17.80
CA GLN A 49 32.53 0.91 17.92
C GLN A 49 33.31 1.90 18.81
N ARG A 50 33.84 1.46 19.95
CA ARG A 50 34.64 2.32 20.84
C ARG A 50 35.86 2.91 20.13
N GLN A 51 36.56 2.11 19.34
CA GLN A 51 37.71 2.58 18.57
C GLN A 51 37.32 3.66 17.55
N ALA A 52 36.24 3.42 16.78
CA ALA A 52 35.72 4.41 15.83
C ALA A 52 35.25 5.71 16.52
N LEU A 53 34.66 5.61 17.71
CA LEU A 53 34.26 6.78 18.51
C LEU A 53 35.45 7.59 19.01
N ILE A 54 36.52 6.91 19.43
CA ILE A 54 37.77 7.57 19.85
C ILE A 54 38.40 8.28 18.66
N GLU A 55 38.49 7.63 17.50
CA GLU A 55 39.01 8.24 16.27
C GLU A 55 38.21 9.49 15.85
N LEU A 56 36.88 9.40 15.82
CA LEU A 56 35.99 10.54 15.53
C LEU A 56 36.08 11.68 16.56
N SER A 57 36.48 11.38 17.80
CA SER A 57 36.67 12.37 18.86
C SER A 57 38.03 13.08 18.77
N CYS A 58 39.06 12.40 18.26
CA CYS A 58 40.41 12.94 18.09
C CYS A 58 40.49 13.97 16.95
N ASP A 59 39.70 13.82 15.89
CA ASP A 59 39.66 14.82 14.79
C ASP A 59 39.06 16.17 15.22
N GLN A 60 38.32 16.21 16.33
CA GLN A 60 37.64 17.41 16.83
C GLN A 60 38.44 18.16 17.92
N SER A 61 39.59 17.65 18.37
CA SER A 61 40.36 18.22 19.48
C SER A 61 41.24 19.43 19.07
N ASN A 62 40.62 20.47 18.52
CA ASN A 62 41.19 21.82 18.52
C ASN A 62 40.32 22.84 19.29
N GLN A 63 39.21 22.44 19.92
CA GLN A 63 38.47 23.31 20.85
C GLN A 63 38.01 22.56 22.11
N SER A 64 38.74 22.84 23.19
CA SER A 64 38.28 23.00 24.58
C SER A 64 37.30 21.99 25.18
N THR A 65 37.85 21.23 26.15
CA THR A 65 37.29 20.96 27.50
C THR A 65 35.88 20.39 27.61
N GLY A 66 35.83 19.09 27.89
CA GLY A 66 34.70 18.42 28.50
C GLY A 66 35.02 16.93 28.65
N SER A 67 35.61 16.57 29.79
CA SER A 67 35.75 15.16 30.23
C SER A 67 34.40 14.47 30.03
N LEU A 68 34.30 13.57 29.07
CA LEU A 68 33.13 12.72 28.92
C LEU A 68 33.09 11.83 30.16
N ASP A 69 32.04 11.96 30.99
CA ASP A 69 31.83 11.07 32.13
C ASP A 69 31.98 9.62 31.65
N GLU A 70 32.97 8.89 32.17
CA GLU A 70 33.29 7.50 31.75
C GLU A 70 32.06 6.59 31.82
N GLN A 71 31.10 6.94 32.68
CA GLN A 71 29.80 6.29 32.83
C GLN A 71 28.91 6.43 31.58
N LYS A 72 28.80 7.62 30.98
CA LYS A 72 28.06 7.81 29.72
C LYS A 72 28.76 7.11 28.56
N LEU A 73 30.09 7.06 28.58
CA LEU A 73 30.85 6.31 27.59
C LEU A 73 30.62 4.81 27.70
N ASN A 74 30.44 4.28 28.91
CA ASN A 74 30.10 2.87 29.15
C ASN A 74 28.63 2.55 28.78
N GLU A 75 27.67 3.44 29.06
CA GLU A 75 26.28 3.27 28.60
C GLU A 75 26.16 3.28 27.07
N LEU A 76 27.02 4.04 26.38
CA LEU A 76 27.12 4.06 24.92
C LEU A 76 27.91 2.86 24.35
N GLN A 77 28.66 2.11 25.17
CA GLN A 77 29.30 0.85 24.77
C GLN A 77 28.32 -0.33 24.74
N GLU A 78 27.25 -0.25 25.52
CA GLU A 78 26.23 -1.30 25.58
C GLU A 78 25.25 -1.22 24.40
N ILE A 79 25.20 -0.10 23.68
CA ILE A 79 24.20 0.19 22.65
C ILE A 79 24.85 0.49 21.30
N ASP A 80 24.48 -0.30 20.31
CA ASP A 80 24.88 -0.07 18.92
C ASP A 80 24.24 1.21 18.35
N LEU A 81 25.04 2.25 18.15
CA LEU A 81 24.55 3.54 17.63
C LEU A 81 24.06 3.45 16.18
N ARG A 82 24.49 2.44 15.42
CA ARG A 82 23.99 2.19 14.05
C ARG A 82 22.49 1.88 14.05
N THR A 83 22.01 1.28 15.13
CA THR A 83 20.61 0.92 15.31
C THR A 83 19.69 2.11 15.64
N LEU A 84 20.25 3.32 15.81
CA LEU A 84 19.45 4.56 15.89
C LEU A 84 19.07 5.09 14.49
N VAL A 85 19.83 4.71 13.47
CA VAL A 85 19.60 5.13 12.06
C VAL A 85 18.94 4.01 11.27
N GLN A 86 19.29 2.74 11.54
CA GLN A 86 18.74 1.59 10.85
C GLN A 86 17.46 1.08 11.52
N PRO A 87 16.41 0.76 10.74
CA PRO A 87 15.25 0.05 11.26
C PRO A 87 15.65 -1.34 11.77
N PRO A 88 14.90 -1.93 12.71
CA PRO A 88 15.15 -3.29 13.16
C PRO A 88 15.02 -4.29 12.00
N ASN A 89 15.78 -5.38 12.07
CA ASN A 89 15.66 -6.45 11.10
C ASN A 89 14.25 -7.08 11.19
N LEU A 90 13.58 -7.25 10.05
CA LEU A 90 12.27 -7.89 9.90
C LEU A 90 12.37 -9.33 9.37
N ASP A 91 13.58 -9.83 9.05
CA ASP A 91 13.79 -11.16 8.47
C ASP A 91 13.29 -12.27 9.41
N TRP A 92 13.48 -12.12 10.72
CA TRP A 92 12.96 -13.07 11.70
C TRP A 92 11.42 -13.14 11.71
N ILE A 93 10.74 -12.05 11.33
CA ILE A 93 9.27 -12.01 11.16
C ILE A 93 8.87 -12.77 9.90
N ARG A 94 9.65 -12.59 8.82
CA ARG A 94 9.48 -13.30 7.57
C ARG A 94 9.66 -14.81 7.73
N ASP A 95 10.70 -15.23 8.46
CA ASP A 95 10.98 -16.63 8.76
C ASP A 95 9.91 -17.27 9.64
N ARG A 96 9.32 -16.51 10.56
CA ARG A 96 8.19 -16.94 11.40
C ARG A 96 6.84 -16.89 10.68
N GLY A 97 6.77 -16.31 9.49
CA GLY A 97 5.56 -16.25 8.67
C GLY A 97 4.50 -15.26 9.15
N GLY A 98 4.83 -14.35 10.07
CA GLY A 98 3.88 -13.40 10.65
C GLY A 98 4.34 -12.78 11.97
N TRP A 99 3.53 -11.87 12.49
CA TRP A 99 3.74 -11.20 13.77
C TRP A 99 2.46 -11.22 14.60
N THR A 100 2.58 -11.07 15.92
CA THR A 100 1.41 -10.90 16.80
C THR A 100 1.21 -9.43 17.12
N ALA A 101 0.01 -8.91 16.87
CA ALA A 101 -0.40 -7.58 17.30
C ALA A 101 -1.61 -7.70 18.23
N PHE A 102 -1.51 -7.17 19.45
CA PHE A 102 -2.62 -7.13 20.42
C PHE A 102 -3.31 -8.48 20.73
N GLY A 103 -2.57 -9.59 20.57
CA GLY A 103 -3.08 -10.95 20.82
C GLY A 103 -3.53 -11.69 19.57
N ASP A 104 -3.71 -10.99 18.45
CA ASP A 104 -4.04 -11.57 17.15
C ASP A 104 -2.75 -11.85 16.35
N TRP A 105 -2.75 -12.96 15.60
CA TRP A 105 -1.65 -13.33 14.72
C TRP A 105 -1.91 -12.83 13.30
N GLU A 106 -1.11 -11.86 12.87
CA GLU A 106 -1.08 -11.36 11.50
C GLU A 106 -0.08 -12.16 10.67
N PRO A 107 -0.53 -12.84 9.59
CA PRO A 107 0.38 -13.50 8.67
C PRO A 107 1.16 -12.49 7.82
N TRP A 108 2.37 -12.86 7.42
CA TRP A 108 3.12 -12.08 6.45
C TRP A 108 2.39 -12.01 5.10
N PRO A 109 2.36 -10.86 4.41
CA PRO A 109 1.69 -10.73 3.12
C PRO A 109 2.15 -11.79 2.11
N GLY A 110 1.20 -12.57 1.57
CA GLY A 110 1.47 -13.66 0.63
C GLY A 110 1.59 -15.04 1.26
N MET A 111 1.67 -15.15 2.58
CA MET A 111 1.48 -16.40 3.29
C MET A 111 0.00 -16.53 3.67
N ALA A 112 -0.61 -17.70 3.43
CA ALA A 112 -2.00 -17.93 3.80
C ALA A 112 -2.17 -17.70 5.31
N SER A 113 -3.21 -16.98 5.70
CA SER A 113 -3.56 -16.85 7.11
C SER A 113 -3.81 -18.24 7.67
N ARG A 114 -3.03 -18.64 8.69
CA ARG A 114 -3.30 -19.83 9.52
C ARG A 114 -4.76 -19.90 10.02
N ALA A 115 -5.45 -18.76 10.07
CA ALA A 115 -6.72 -18.64 10.75
C ALA A 115 -7.95 -19.10 9.95
N THR A 116 -7.91 -19.20 8.62
CA THR A 116 -9.21 -19.18 7.92
C THR A 116 -9.91 -20.54 7.88
N LEU A 117 -9.21 -21.68 7.83
CA LEU A 117 -9.83 -23.01 7.70
C LEU A 117 -9.02 -24.19 8.28
N GLU A 118 -7.86 -23.95 8.92
CA GLU A 118 -6.93 -25.02 9.34
C GLU A 118 -7.50 -25.77 10.55
N GLY A 119 -8.44 -26.69 10.29
CA GLY A 119 -9.13 -27.51 11.29
C GLY A 119 -10.64 -27.66 11.06
N MET A 120 -11.26 -26.87 10.18
CA MET A 120 -12.70 -26.98 9.88
C MET A 120 -12.97 -27.77 8.60
N PRO A 121 -13.97 -28.68 8.59
CA PRO A 121 -14.34 -29.40 7.37
C PRO A 121 -14.77 -28.44 6.25
N LYS A 122 -14.17 -28.63 5.07
CA LYS A 122 -14.56 -27.92 3.85
C LYS A 122 -15.84 -28.54 3.30
N LEU A 123 -16.92 -27.75 3.20
CA LEU A 123 -18.24 -28.22 2.76
C LEU A 123 -18.42 -28.25 1.24
N TYR A 124 -17.41 -27.86 0.47
CA TYR A 124 -17.47 -27.75 -0.98
C TYR A 124 -16.26 -28.43 -1.63
N ASP A 125 -16.46 -28.92 -2.85
CA ASP A 125 -15.40 -29.54 -3.64
C ASP A 125 -14.40 -28.48 -4.12
N GLU A 126 -13.10 -28.81 -4.08
CA GLU A 126 -12.03 -27.89 -4.46
C GLU A 126 -11.99 -27.64 -5.97
N GLY A 127 -12.50 -28.59 -6.76
CA GLY A 127 -12.58 -28.48 -8.22
C GLY A 127 -13.78 -27.66 -8.73
N MET A 128 -14.70 -27.26 -7.86
CA MET A 128 -15.91 -26.53 -8.26
C MET A 128 -15.64 -25.04 -8.48
N GLU A 129 -16.31 -24.45 -9.48
CA GLU A 129 -16.32 -22.99 -9.64
C GLU A 129 -16.77 -22.30 -8.35
N ARG A 130 -15.99 -21.33 -7.88
CA ARG A 130 -16.20 -20.68 -6.56
C ARG A 130 -17.59 -20.05 -6.43
N LYS A 131 -18.14 -19.53 -7.53
CA LYS A 131 -19.50 -18.97 -7.58
C LYS A 131 -20.56 -20.03 -7.29
N ASP A 132 -20.41 -21.21 -7.86
CA ASP A 132 -21.35 -22.31 -7.70
C ASP A 132 -21.21 -22.93 -6.30
N ALA A 133 -19.98 -23.03 -5.79
CA ALA A 133 -19.73 -23.41 -4.40
C ALA A 133 -20.40 -22.44 -3.41
N LEU A 134 -20.28 -21.12 -3.62
CA LEU A 134 -20.93 -20.12 -2.76
C LEU A 134 -22.45 -20.20 -2.84
N ARG A 135 -23.02 -20.46 -4.03
CA ARG A 135 -24.46 -20.68 -4.19
C ARG A 135 -24.93 -21.96 -3.47
N ALA A 136 -24.16 -23.04 -3.56
CA ALA A 136 -24.45 -24.28 -2.85
C ALA A 136 -24.44 -24.06 -1.33
N LEU A 137 -23.40 -23.40 -0.79
CA LEU A 137 -23.31 -23.07 0.64
C LEU A 137 -24.43 -22.13 1.11
N LEU A 138 -24.85 -21.18 0.27
CA LEU A 138 -25.99 -20.33 0.59
C LEU A 138 -27.28 -21.16 0.70
N ASN A 139 -27.50 -22.10 -0.22
CA ASN A 139 -28.64 -23.01 -0.15
C ASN A 139 -28.59 -23.90 1.10
N THR A 140 -27.41 -24.40 1.49
CA THR A 140 -27.27 -25.18 2.73
C THR A 140 -27.56 -24.33 3.96
N LEU A 141 -27.06 -23.09 4.01
CA LEU A 141 -27.31 -22.15 5.10
C LEU A 141 -28.82 -21.87 5.25
N ILE A 142 -29.49 -21.52 4.14
CA ILE A 142 -30.93 -21.25 4.14
C ILE A 142 -31.71 -22.48 4.60
N HIS A 143 -31.36 -23.67 4.09
CA HIS A 143 -32.03 -24.91 4.48
C HIS A 143 -31.84 -25.21 5.98
N SER A 144 -30.62 -25.09 6.50
CA SER A 144 -30.33 -25.29 7.93
C SER A 144 -31.05 -24.27 8.81
N TYR A 145 -31.19 -23.01 8.39
CA TYR A 145 -31.95 -22.00 9.12
C TYR A 145 -33.45 -22.31 9.14
N ILE A 146 -34.03 -22.77 8.02
CA ILE A 146 -35.42 -23.20 7.97
C ILE A 146 -35.64 -24.44 8.86
N GLN A 147 -34.71 -25.40 8.84
CA GLN A 147 -34.75 -26.56 9.73
C GLN A 147 -34.70 -26.13 11.21
N LEU A 148 -33.84 -25.17 11.56
CA LEU A 148 -33.76 -24.60 12.90
C LEU A 148 -35.10 -24.00 13.33
N LEU A 149 -35.71 -23.17 12.49
CA LEU A 149 -37.01 -22.57 12.76
C LEU A 149 -38.10 -23.63 12.92
N ASN A 150 -38.08 -24.69 12.12
CA ASN A 150 -39.04 -25.79 12.23
C ASN A 150 -38.88 -26.56 13.55
N VAL A 151 -37.64 -26.91 13.91
CA VAL A 151 -37.34 -27.58 15.19
C VAL A 151 -37.76 -26.71 16.37
N LEU A 152 -37.43 -25.42 16.36
CA LEU A 152 -37.85 -24.49 17.43
C LEU A 152 -39.36 -24.29 17.48
N GLY A 153 -40.03 -24.26 16.32
CA GLY A 153 -41.49 -24.15 16.23
C GLY A 153 -42.24 -25.40 16.70
N MET A 154 -41.69 -26.60 16.45
CA MET A 154 -42.34 -27.88 16.78
C MET A 154 -41.96 -28.43 18.15
N GLN A 155 -40.70 -28.24 18.59
CA GLN A 155 -40.14 -28.87 19.80
C GLN A 155 -39.92 -27.87 20.94
N GLY A 156 -40.05 -26.56 20.68
CA GLY A 156 -39.79 -25.50 21.66
C GLY A 156 -38.29 -25.35 22.00
N PRO A 157 -37.93 -24.38 22.85
CA PRO A 157 -36.54 -24.17 23.27
C PRO A 157 -35.98 -25.38 24.05
N PRO A 158 -34.77 -25.87 23.74
CA PRO A 158 -34.16 -27.01 24.45
C PRO A 158 -33.97 -26.75 25.95
N SER A 159 -33.91 -25.48 26.37
CA SER A 159 -33.83 -25.07 27.78
C SER A 159 -35.08 -25.42 28.60
N LEU A 160 -36.22 -25.71 27.97
CA LEU A 160 -37.48 -26.07 28.64
C LEU A 160 -37.74 -27.59 28.68
N THR A 161 -37.02 -28.37 27.87
CA THR A 161 -37.20 -29.83 27.75
C THR A 161 -36.09 -30.63 28.44
N ALA A 162 -35.00 -29.97 28.87
CA ALA A 162 -33.96 -30.56 29.70
C ALA A 162 -34.43 -30.76 31.16
N SER A 163 -35.51 -31.52 31.38
CA SER A 163 -35.84 -32.07 32.69
C SER A 163 -35.09 -33.39 32.89
N THR A 164 -33.99 -33.29 33.64
CA THR A 164 -33.55 -34.26 34.66
C THR A 164 -33.66 -35.76 34.33
N GLN A 165 -32.63 -36.32 33.69
CA GLN A 165 -32.25 -37.73 33.84
C GLN A 165 -30.73 -37.78 34.16
N PRO A 166 -30.31 -38.14 35.39
CA PRO A 166 -28.94 -37.93 35.86
C PRO A 166 -27.91 -38.97 35.37
N ASN A 167 -28.16 -39.71 34.28
CA ASN A 167 -27.28 -40.82 33.90
C ASN A 167 -27.20 -41.15 32.39
N GLN A 168 -27.40 -40.16 31.51
CA GLN A 168 -27.20 -40.33 30.07
C GLN A 168 -26.11 -39.38 29.56
N PRO A 169 -25.23 -39.83 28.64
CA PRO A 169 -24.24 -38.95 28.01
C PRO A 169 -24.97 -37.81 27.28
N ILE A 170 -24.43 -36.59 27.43
CA ILE A 170 -24.96 -35.37 26.82
C ILE A 170 -24.77 -35.49 25.30
N LEU A 171 -25.74 -36.05 24.58
CA LEU A 171 -25.78 -35.96 23.12
C LEU A 171 -26.10 -34.50 22.75
N PRO A 172 -25.41 -33.91 21.77
CA PRO A 172 -25.71 -32.56 21.33
C PRO A 172 -27.16 -32.50 20.85
N SER A 173 -27.92 -31.52 21.33
CA SER A 173 -29.30 -31.33 20.91
C SER A 173 -29.35 -31.19 19.39
N THR A 174 -30.43 -31.66 18.74
CA THR A 174 -30.65 -31.45 17.30
C THR A 174 -30.50 -29.98 16.94
N THR A 175 -30.91 -29.07 17.83
CA THR A 175 -30.70 -27.62 17.70
C THR A 175 -29.21 -27.26 17.65
N ASP A 176 -28.39 -27.80 18.54
CA ASP A 176 -26.95 -27.52 18.61
C ASP A 176 -26.22 -28.02 17.36
N GLN A 177 -26.63 -29.18 16.84
CA GLN A 177 -26.10 -29.72 15.58
C GLN A 177 -26.43 -28.80 14.40
N ILE A 178 -27.68 -28.32 14.30
CA ILE A 178 -28.09 -27.40 13.24
C ILE A 178 -27.35 -26.06 13.35
N VAL A 179 -27.17 -25.52 14.56
CA VAL A 179 -26.39 -24.30 14.79
C VAL A 179 -24.94 -24.49 14.37
N SER A 180 -24.31 -25.62 14.73
CA SER A 180 -22.96 -25.94 14.29
C SER A 180 -22.84 -26.02 12.76
N HIS A 181 -23.84 -26.59 12.08
CA HIS A 181 -23.88 -26.61 10.61
C HIS A 181 -24.00 -25.19 10.00
N ILE A 182 -24.78 -24.30 10.62
CA ILE A 182 -24.90 -22.90 10.20
C ILE A 182 -23.56 -22.17 10.34
N GLU A 183 -22.90 -22.30 11.50
CA GLU A 183 -21.59 -21.71 11.77
C GLU A 183 -20.56 -22.19 10.75
N LEU A 184 -20.48 -23.51 10.55
CA LEU A 184 -19.53 -24.10 9.61
C LEU A 184 -19.78 -23.65 8.15
N ALA A 185 -21.04 -23.53 7.73
CA ALA A 185 -21.38 -22.99 6.41
C ALA A 185 -20.97 -21.51 6.27
N ALA A 186 -21.16 -20.70 7.31
CA ALA A 186 -20.76 -19.30 7.33
C ALA A 186 -19.23 -19.13 7.26
N PHE A 187 -18.46 -19.94 8.01
CA PHE A 187 -17.00 -19.93 7.93
C PHE A 187 -16.49 -20.34 6.54
N ASN A 188 -17.07 -21.37 5.94
CA ASN A 188 -16.72 -21.81 4.58
C ASN A 188 -17.03 -20.72 3.53
N MET A 189 -18.17 -20.02 3.65
CA MET A 189 -18.48 -18.88 2.78
C MET A 189 -17.51 -17.72 2.98
N HIS A 190 -17.13 -17.42 4.23
CA HIS A 190 -16.14 -16.39 4.53
C HIS A 190 -14.78 -16.71 3.89
N GLY A 191 -14.34 -17.97 4.00
CA GLY A 191 -13.13 -18.46 3.34
C GLY A 191 -13.16 -18.25 1.82
N LEU A 192 -14.24 -18.66 1.16
CA LEU A 192 -14.43 -18.45 -0.28
C LEU A 192 -14.44 -16.98 -0.68
N CYS A 193 -15.12 -16.11 0.08
CA CYS A 193 -15.11 -14.68 -0.16
C CYS A 193 -13.70 -14.09 -0.04
N ASN A 194 -12.91 -14.57 0.93
CA ASN A 194 -11.52 -14.14 1.09
C ASN A 194 -10.64 -14.56 -0.10
N GLU A 195 -10.83 -15.76 -0.64
CA GLU A 195 -10.15 -16.20 -1.87
C GLU A 195 -10.52 -15.36 -3.11
N LEU A 196 -11.71 -14.75 -3.14
CA LEU A 196 -12.13 -13.89 -4.25
C LEU A 196 -11.53 -12.48 -4.18
N ARG A 197 -10.95 -12.05 -3.05
CA ARG A 197 -10.39 -10.70 -2.86
C ARG A 197 -9.29 -10.34 -3.88
N PRO A 198 -8.32 -11.21 -4.21
CA PRO A 198 -7.29 -10.88 -5.20
C PRO A 198 -7.89 -10.65 -6.59
N ARG A 199 -8.89 -11.44 -7.00
CA ARG A 199 -9.60 -11.24 -8.26
C ARG A 199 -10.37 -9.93 -8.28
N GLN A 200 -11.08 -9.61 -7.19
CA GLN A 200 -11.78 -8.34 -7.04
C GLN A 200 -10.83 -7.14 -7.13
N ALA A 201 -9.67 -7.21 -6.50
CA ALA A 201 -8.66 -6.16 -6.55
C ALA A 201 -8.16 -5.90 -7.99
N ARG A 202 -7.89 -6.97 -8.75
CA ARG A 202 -7.47 -6.87 -10.17
C ARG A 202 -8.55 -6.23 -11.04
N GLU A 203 -9.80 -6.66 -10.91
CA GLU A 203 -10.91 -6.08 -11.68
C GLU A 203 -11.16 -4.61 -11.31
N THR A 204 -11.04 -4.27 -10.02
CA THR A 204 -11.15 -2.88 -9.52
C THR A 204 -10.05 -2.01 -10.11
N LEU A 205 -8.80 -2.51 -10.14
CA LEU A 205 -7.67 -1.82 -10.76
C LEU A 205 -7.90 -1.63 -12.27
N LYS A 206 -8.35 -2.66 -12.98
CA LYS A 206 -8.66 -2.58 -14.42
C LYS A 206 -9.72 -1.53 -14.71
N LEU A 207 -10.77 -1.44 -13.87
CA LEU A 207 -11.80 -0.42 -13.99
C LEU A 207 -11.23 0.99 -13.76
N MET A 208 -10.41 1.17 -12.72
CA MET A 208 -9.76 2.44 -12.41
C MET A 208 -8.84 2.91 -13.55
N MET A 209 -8.05 2.01 -14.13
CA MET A 209 -7.15 2.36 -15.23
C MET A 209 -7.91 2.72 -16.50
N LYS A 210 -9.01 2.02 -16.81
CA LYS A 210 -9.91 2.38 -17.91
C LYS A 210 -10.51 3.77 -17.71
N GLU A 211 -10.90 4.10 -16.49
CA GLU A 211 -11.44 5.41 -16.16
C GLU A 211 -10.38 6.51 -16.32
N GLN A 212 -9.16 6.29 -15.81
CA GLN A 212 -8.06 7.23 -15.99
C GLN A 212 -7.70 7.44 -17.47
N ALA A 213 -7.72 6.38 -18.28
CA ALA A 213 -7.49 6.49 -19.72
C ALA A 213 -8.60 7.30 -20.41
N ARG A 214 -9.86 7.09 -20.01
CA ARG A 214 -11.01 7.87 -20.50
C ARG A 214 -10.87 9.34 -20.17
N GLU A 215 -10.57 9.67 -18.92
CA GLU A 215 -10.36 11.07 -18.50
C GLU A 215 -9.23 11.75 -19.27
N LYS A 216 -8.10 11.07 -19.46
CA LYS A 216 -6.96 11.63 -20.19
C LYS A 216 -7.33 11.93 -21.65
N ARG A 217 -8.04 11.01 -22.31
CA ARG A 217 -8.53 11.21 -23.69
C ARG A 217 -9.53 12.36 -23.79
N GLU A 218 -10.42 12.49 -22.81
CA GLU A 218 -11.39 13.59 -22.79
C GLU A 218 -10.71 14.95 -22.59
N LYS A 219 -9.75 15.03 -21.65
CA LYS A 219 -8.93 16.23 -21.43
C LYS A 219 -8.13 16.59 -22.68
N ALA A 220 -7.50 15.62 -23.34
CA ALA A 220 -6.79 15.84 -24.60
C ALA A 220 -7.71 16.36 -25.71
N ARG A 221 -8.91 15.78 -25.85
CA ARG A 221 -9.92 16.25 -26.82
C ARG A 221 -10.37 17.68 -26.53
N LEU A 222 -10.52 18.04 -25.25
CA LEU A 222 -10.88 19.40 -24.86
C LEU A 222 -9.77 20.39 -25.24
N VAL A 223 -8.50 20.05 -24.95
CA VAL A 223 -7.35 20.89 -25.32
C VAL A 223 -7.29 21.08 -26.83
N LEU A 224 -7.42 20.00 -27.62
CA LEU A 224 -7.42 20.09 -29.09
C LEU A 224 -8.52 21.03 -29.60
N LYS A 225 -9.74 20.92 -29.06
CA LYS A 225 -10.84 21.84 -29.40
C LYS A 225 -10.51 23.29 -29.07
N THR A 226 -9.94 23.56 -27.89
CA THR A 226 -9.55 24.93 -27.52
C THR A 226 -8.43 25.47 -28.41
N CYS A 227 -7.48 24.63 -28.80
CA CYS A 227 -6.43 25.02 -29.74
C CYS A 227 -6.99 25.34 -31.13
N ASP A 228 -7.95 24.56 -31.62
CA ASP A 228 -8.60 24.82 -32.90
C ASP A 228 -9.44 26.10 -32.85
N GLU A 229 -10.17 26.33 -31.75
CA GLU A 229 -10.88 27.59 -31.53
C GLU A 229 -9.91 28.78 -31.51
N LEU A 230 -8.82 28.71 -30.74
CA LEU A 230 -7.80 29.76 -30.70
C LEU A 230 -7.16 30.00 -32.08
N LYS A 231 -6.87 28.94 -32.85
CA LYS A 231 -6.36 29.07 -34.23
C LYS A 231 -7.37 29.77 -35.14
N THR A 232 -8.65 29.43 -35.06
CA THR A 232 -9.68 30.10 -35.87
C THR A 232 -9.86 31.57 -35.49
N GLN A 233 -9.82 31.89 -34.18
CA GLN A 233 -9.84 33.27 -33.69
C GLN A 233 -8.61 34.06 -34.17
N LEU A 234 -7.41 33.49 -34.09
CA LEU A 234 -6.18 34.11 -34.59
C LEU A 234 -6.21 34.33 -36.11
N LEU A 235 -6.75 33.38 -36.88
CA LEU A 235 -6.92 33.55 -38.33
C LEU A 235 -7.94 34.64 -38.67
N ALA A 236 -9.02 34.75 -37.91
CA ALA A 236 -10.01 35.83 -38.04
C ALA A 236 -9.40 37.20 -37.70
N LEU A 237 -8.62 37.29 -36.62
CA LEU A 237 -7.91 38.52 -36.27
C LEU A 237 -6.87 38.88 -37.32
N ARG A 238 -6.10 37.91 -37.82
CA ARG A 238 -5.13 38.13 -38.90
C ARG A 238 -5.78 38.59 -40.19
N SER A 239 -6.96 38.06 -40.55
CA SER A 239 -7.68 38.52 -41.72
C SER A 239 -8.30 39.92 -41.53
N SER A 240 -8.72 40.26 -40.30
CA SER A 240 -9.11 41.65 -39.97
C SER A 240 -7.93 42.61 -39.95
N ASP A 241 -6.75 42.20 -39.49
CA ASP A 241 -5.54 43.03 -39.55
C ASP A 241 -5.05 43.17 -40.99
N ALA A 242 -5.19 42.14 -41.82
CA ALA A 242 -4.93 42.25 -43.25
C ALA A 242 -5.90 43.23 -43.94
N SER A 243 -7.17 43.30 -43.53
CA SER A 243 -8.13 44.28 -44.06
C SER A 243 -7.87 45.70 -43.54
N VAL A 244 -7.42 45.87 -42.30
CA VAL A 244 -6.97 47.16 -41.73
C VAL A 244 -5.65 47.61 -42.36
N SER A 245 -4.74 46.67 -42.66
CA SER A 245 -3.50 46.93 -43.39
C SER A 245 -3.76 47.27 -44.87
N LEU A 246 -4.73 46.62 -45.53
CA LEU A 246 -5.17 47.03 -46.87
C LEU A 246 -5.92 48.37 -46.86
N SER A 247 -6.66 48.69 -45.78
CA SER A 247 -7.34 49.98 -45.63
C SER A 247 -6.34 51.12 -45.36
N SER A 248 -5.31 50.88 -44.56
CA SER A 248 -4.21 51.82 -44.32
C SER A 248 -3.24 51.90 -45.50
N GLN A 249 -3.02 50.82 -46.24
CA GLN A 249 -2.32 50.85 -47.54
C GLN A 249 -3.15 51.50 -48.64
N LEU A 250 -4.48 51.38 -48.70
CA LEU A 250 -5.30 52.16 -49.65
C LEU A 250 -5.29 53.66 -49.36
N VAL A 251 -5.09 54.06 -48.09
CA VAL A 251 -4.85 55.46 -47.72
C VAL A 251 -3.41 55.90 -48.04
N SER A 252 -2.44 54.99 -48.04
CA SER A 252 -1.02 55.30 -48.30
C SER A 252 -0.59 55.14 -49.77
N MET A 253 -1.27 54.29 -50.56
CA MET A 253 -0.93 53.98 -51.96
C MET A 253 -1.37 55.04 -52.98
N LYS A 254 -1.83 56.22 -52.54
CA LYS A 254 -1.87 57.40 -53.40
C LYS A 254 -0.53 58.15 -53.48
N ASN A 255 0.45 57.77 -52.66
CA ASN A 255 1.81 58.29 -52.75
C ASN A 255 2.81 57.14 -52.95
N GLN A 256 3.42 57.16 -54.14
CA GLN A 256 4.68 56.51 -54.50
C GLN A 256 4.62 55.06 -55.00
N SER A 257 4.44 54.95 -56.32
CA SER A 257 5.09 53.94 -57.14
C SER A 257 6.62 53.99 -56.96
N SER A 258 7.27 52.85 -56.72
CA SER A 258 8.41 52.31 -57.52
C SER A 258 9.28 51.30 -56.73
N ALA A 259 9.77 50.28 -57.47
CA ALA A 259 10.88 49.35 -57.18
C ALA A 259 10.65 48.27 -56.07
N SER A 260 11.18 47.04 -56.08
CA SER A 260 11.96 46.20 -57.01
C SER A 260 12.23 44.81 -56.32
N CYS A 261 12.24 43.72 -57.10
CA CYS A 261 12.94 42.41 -56.97
C CYS A 261 12.97 41.52 -55.68
N ARG A 262 12.40 40.30 -55.84
CA ARG A 262 13.02 38.93 -55.73
C ARG A 262 13.38 38.30 -54.36
N ALA A 263 12.70 37.19 -54.00
CA ALA A 263 13.20 35.79 -53.83
C ALA A 263 12.29 34.91 -52.93
N LYS A 264 12.24 33.59 -53.20
CA LYS A 264 11.35 32.56 -52.61
C LYS A 264 11.92 31.90 -51.31
N PRO A 265 11.07 31.21 -50.51
CA PRO A 265 11.43 30.60 -49.23
C PRO A 265 11.87 29.13 -49.34
N GLY A 266 12.71 28.70 -48.39
CA GLY A 266 13.10 27.31 -48.15
C GLY A 266 12.29 26.69 -47.01
N ASP A 267 11.93 25.43 -47.21
CA ASP A 267 11.00 24.59 -46.48
C ASP A 267 11.75 23.64 -45.51
N SER A 268 11.18 23.33 -44.35
CA SER A 268 11.38 22.07 -43.58
C SER A 268 10.66 22.10 -42.23
N SER A 269 9.43 21.61 -42.22
CA SER A 269 8.72 21.13 -41.03
C SER A 269 8.91 19.61 -40.90
N GLY A 270 9.56 19.15 -39.83
CA GLY A 270 9.50 17.75 -39.40
C GLY A 270 8.39 17.56 -38.35
N ASN A 271 7.41 16.71 -38.65
CA ASN A 271 6.39 16.23 -37.70
C ASN A 271 6.96 15.11 -36.82
N PRO A 272 6.78 15.15 -35.49
CA PRO A 272 6.95 13.99 -34.62
C PRO A 272 5.62 13.72 -33.88
N SER A 273 4.70 12.99 -34.50
CA SER A 273 3.41 12.68 -33.85
C SER A 273 2.95 11.23 -33.98
N ASP A 274 3.60 10.39 -34.78
CA ASP A 274 3.08 9.04 -35.08
C ASP A 274 3.85 7.89 -34.38
N GLU A 275 4.94 8.16 -33.65
CA GLU A 275 5.73 7.12 -32.97
C GLU A 275 5.29 6.82 -31.52
N GLN A 276 4.58 7.71 -30.84
CA GLN A 276 4.24 7.52 -29.41
C GLN A 276 2.97 6.70 -29.14
N ASP A 277 2.11 6.50 -30.15
CA ASP A 277 0.88 5.72 -29.98
C ASP A 277 1.11 4.20 -30.03
N GLN A 278 2.22 3.73 -30.63
CA GLN A 278 2.55 2.30 -30.75
C GLN A 278 3.10 1.71 -29.45
N ASP A 279 3.82 2.50 -28.63
CA ASP A 279 4.40 2.00 -27.39
C ASP A 279 3.35 1.61 -26.34
N TRP A 280 2.19 2.28 -26.32
CA TRP A 280 1.14 2.01 -25.33
C TRP A 280 0.35 0.73 -25.61
N GLU A 281 0.09 0.38 -26.87
CA GLU A 281 -0.55 -0.90 -27.21
C GLU A 281 0.40 -2.08 -26.95
N THR A 282 1.70 -1.88 -27.20
CA THR A 282 2.73 -2.90 -26.94
C THR A 282 2.84 -3.22 -25.45
N LEU A 283 2.80 -2.20 -24.58
CA LEU A 283 2.80 -2.36 -23.12
C LEU A 283 1.52 -3.02 -22.57
N LEU A 284 0.37 -2.80 -23.21
CA LEU A 284 -0.89 -3.45 -22.83
C LEU A 284 -0.92 -4.93 -23.24
N SER A 285 -0.39 -5.27 -24.42
CA SER A 285 -0.29 -6.67 -24.86
C SER A 285 0.68 -7.51 -24.02
N ALA A 286 1.73 -6.89 -23.48
CA ALA A 286 2.67 -7.56 -22.57
C ALA A 286 2.04 -7.89 -21.20
N ALA A 287 1.03 -7.13 -20.78
CA ALA A 287 0.30 -7.36 -19.53
C ALA A 287 -0.83 -8.41 -19.66
N GLU A 288 -1.22 -8.79 -20.87
CA GLU A 288 -2.24 -9.83 -21.11
C GLU A 288 -1.67 -11.26 -21.13
N ASN A 289 -0.34 -11.42 -21.09
CA ASN A 289 0.34 -12.72 -21.11
C ASN A 289 0.89 -13.19 -19.74
N PHE A 290 0.37 -12.67 -18.61
CA PHE A 290 0.72 -13.10 -17.25
C PHE A 290 -0.49 -13.31 -16.34
#